data_AF-A0A257L1L7-F1
#
_entry.id   AF-A0A257L1L7-F1
#
_cell.length_a   1.000
_cell.length_b   1.000
_cell.length_c   1.000
_cell.angle_alpha   90.00
_cell.angle_beta   90.00
_cell.angle_gamma   90.00
#
_symmetry.space_group_name_H-M   'P 1'
#
loop_
_entity.id
_entity.type
_entity.pdbx_description
1 polymer ?
#
loop_
_entity_poly.entity_id
_entity_poly.type
_entity_poly.pdbx_seq_one_letter_code
_entity_poly.pdbx_strand_id
1 'polypeptide(L)'
;MDYLGKIITDFELHSVEGIRECFENGVDPNLIVKGKPLVYELINMYNRGSKFKECLKAFVDFGLEFEDKILLSVLLDDFEMLDILLVENKSALTQNYSLDCTFTPLFEVSLLHICAEYNHLACAKILIKHGADINSKAGLDDNGFG
;
A
#
# COMPACT_ATOMS: atom_id res chain seq x y z
N MET A 1 -23.01 2.64 -16.85
CA MET A 1 -22.90 2.61 -15.38
C MET A 1 -21.81 3.61 -15.00
N ASP A 2 -21.93 4.30 -13.87
CA ASP A 2 -20.81 5.12 -13.37
C ASP A 2 -19.77 4.18 -12.74
N TYR A 3 -18.79 3.73 -13.54
CA TYR A 3 -17.75 2.83 -13.07
C TYR A 3 -16.74 3.52 -12.14
N LEU A 4 -16.61 4.85 -12.20
CA LEU A 4 -15.77 5.60 -11.29
C LEU A 4 -16.40 5.69 -9.89
N GLY A 5 -17.71 5.91 -9.79
CA GLY A 5 -18.41 5.81 -8.51
C GLY A 5 -18.43 4.38 -7.96
N LYS A 6 -18.63 3.39 -8.84
CA LYS A 6 -18.62 1.97 -8.48
C LYS A 6 -17.28 1.52 -7.90
N ILE A 7 -16.15 1.92 -8.51
CA ILE A 7 -14.83 1.41 -8.10
C ILE A 7 -14.49 1.81 -6.65
N ILE A 8 -14.89 3.01 -6.21
CA ILE A 8 -14.74 3.44 -4.81
C ILE A 8 -15.53 2.54 -3.87
N THR A 9 -16.75 2.14 -4.25
CA THR A 9 -17.55 1.19 -3.47
C THR A 9 -16.90 -0.19 -3.43
N ASP A 10 -16.35 -0.65 -4.56
CA ASP A 10 -15.66 -1.93 -4.63
C ASP A 10 -14.36 -1.95 -3.79
N PHE A 11 -13.69 -0.81 -3.66
CA PHE A 11 -12.58 -0.66 -2.72
C PHE A 11 -13.06 -0.90 -1.28
N GLU A 12 -14.09 -0.18 -0.81
CA GLU A 12 -14.61 -0.35 0.56
C GLU A 12 -15.03 -1.80 0.88
N LEU A 13 -15.51 -2.53 -0.13
CA LEU A 13 -15.92 -3.93 -0.02
C LEU A 13 -14.78 -4.94 -0.24
N HIS A 14 -13.58 -4.49 -0.64
CA HIS A 14 -12.49 -5.34 -1.15
C HIS A 14 -12.98 -6.36 -2.19
N SER A 15 -13.75 -5.87 -3.15
CA SER A 15 -14.31 -6.60 -4.28
C SER A 15 -13.29 -6.66 -5.42
N VAL A 16 -12.40 -7.65 -5.40
CA VAL A 16 -11.34 -7.82 -6.43
C VAL A 16 -11.97 -7.90 -7.82
N GLU A 17 -13.03 -8.69 -7.98
CA GLU A 17 -13.74 -8.87 -9.24
C GLU A 17 -14.40 -7.58 -9.70
N GLY A 18 -15.00 -6.81 -8.78
CA GLY A 18 -15.63 -5.53 -9.10
C GLY A 18 -14.62 -4.45 -9.51
N ILE A 19 -13.45 -4.42 -8.87
CA ILE A 19 -12.33 -3.55 -9.25
C ILE A 19 -11.87 -3.88 -10.68
N ARG A 20 -11.63 -5.17 -10.97
CA ARG A 20 -11.24 -5.62 -12.32
C ARG A 20 -12.28 -5.27 -13.37
N GLU A 21 -13.57 -5.49 -13.08
CA GLU A 21 -14.67 -5.09 -13.96
C GLU A 21 -14.63 -3.59 -14.27
N CYS A 22 -14.35 -2.74 -13.29
CA CYS A 22 -14.25 -1.29 -13.52
C CYS A 22 -13.09 -0.95 -14.46
N PHE A 23 -11.93 -1.59 -14.32
CA PHE A 23 -10.80 -1.40 -15.23
C PHE A 23 -11.11 -1.92 -16.65
N GLU A 24 -11.74 -3.09 -16.77
CA GLU A 24 -12.18 -3.66 -18.06
C GLU A 24 -13.20 -2.74 -18.78
N ASN A 25 -13.94 -1.94 -18.02
CA ASN A 25 -14.90 -0.97 -18.54
C ASN A 25 -14.35 0.46 -18.62
N GLY A 26 -13.02 0.61 -18.63
CA GLY A 26 -12.35 1.85 -19.01
C GLY A 26 -11.99 2.80 -17.87
N VAL A 27 -12.09 2.37 -16.61
CA VAL A 27 -11.43 3.10 -15.52
C VAL A 27 -9.92 2.91 -15.66
N ASP A 28 -9.17 4.00 -15.77
CA ASP A 28 -7.71 3.96 -15.83
C ASP A 28 -7.15 3.70 -14.41
N PRO A 29 -6.32 2.64 -14.20
CA PRO A 29 -5.70 2.38 -12.89
C PRO A 29 -4.75 3.50 -12.43
N ASN A 30 -4.28 4.35 -13.35
CA ASN A 30 -3.41 5.49 -13.09
C ASN A 30 -4.16 6.83 -13.02
N LEU A 31 -5.49 6.79 -13.02
CA LEU A 31 -6.32 7.99 -12.93
C LEU A 31 -5.95 8.84 -11.71
N ILE A 32 -5.87 10.16 -11.88
CA ILE A 32 -5.69 11.09 -10.76
C ILE A 32 -7.07 11.54 -10.24
N VAL A 33 -7.32 11.31 -8.94
CA VAL A 33 -8.53 11.72 -8.23
C VAL A 33 -8.14 12.62 -7.05
N LYS A 34 -8.76 13.80 -6.95
CA LYS A 34 -8.45 14.81 -5.92
C LYS A 34 -6.94 15.16 -5.81
N GLY A 35 -6.23 15.11 -6.94
CA GLY A 35 -4.80 15.43 -7.00
C GLY A 35 -3.85 14.30 -6.59
N LYS A 36 -4.35 13.08 -6.33
CA LYS A 36 -3.55 11.89 -6.03
C LYS A 36 -3.89 10.73 -6.98
N PRO A 37 -2.97 9.80 -7.25
CA PRO A 37 -3.30 8.57 -7.98
C PRO A 37 -4.44 7.79 -7.31
N LEU A 38 -5.35 7.24 -8.10
CA LEU A 38 -6.55 6.52 -7.67
C LEU A 38 -6.23 5.39 -6.69
N VAL A 39 -5.10 4.71 -6.88
CA VAL A 39 -4.64 3.63 -5.98
C VAL A 39 -4.51 4.08 -4.52
N TYR A 40 -4.27 5.38 -4.26
CA TYR A 40 -4.22 5.89 -2.88
C TYR A 40 -5.59 5.99 -2.23
N GLU A 41 -6.70 6.04 -2.98
CA GLU A 41 -8.03 5.88 -2.38
C GLU A 41 -8.15 4.45 -1.80
N LEU A 42 -7.66 3.41 -2.49
CA LEU A 42 -7.59 2.04 -1.94
C LEU A 42 -6.61 1.91 -0.76
N ILE A 43 -5.39 2.45 -0.88
CA ILE A 43 -4.34 2.31 0.16
C ILE A 43 -4.77 3.00 1.46
N ASN A 44 -5.33 4.20 1.39
CA ASN A 44 -5.61 5.04 2.56
C ASN A 44 -6.95 4.74 3.23
N MET A 45 -7.78 3.90 2.63
CA MET A 45 -9.06 3.49 3.20
C MET A 45 -8.94 2.78 4.55
N TYR A 46 -10.08 2.64 5.22
CA TYR A 46 -10.19 1.95 6.50
C TYR A 46 -10.14 0.44 6.38
N ASN A 47 -10.83 -0.16 5.40
CA ASN A 47 -10.85 -1.61 5.27
C ASN A 47 -9.45 -2.12 4.87
N ARG A 48 -8.85 -2.95 5.74
CA ARG A 48 -7.54 -3.60 5.53
C ARG A 48 -7.62 -5.11 5.67
N GLY A 49 -8.76 -5.68 5.28
CA GLY A 49 -8.98 -7.11 5.30
C GLY A 49 -7.98 -7.89 4.42
N SER A 50 -7.96 -9.20 4.57
CA SER A 50 -7.01 -10.11 3.91
C SER A 50 -6.96 -10.01 2.39
N LYS A 51 -7.99 -9.44 1.75
CA LYS A 51 -8.12 -9.22 0.30
C LYS A 51 -7.42 -7.95 -0.23
N PHE A 52 -6.86 -7.11 0.65
CA PHE A 52 -6.25 -5.83 0.27
C PHE A 52 -5.19 -6.01 -0.83
N LYS A 53 -4.26 -6.96 -0.63
CA LYS A 53 -3.16 -7.19 -1.57
C LYS A 53 -3.66 -7.71 -2.93
N GLU A 54 -4.74 -8.48 -2.97
CA GLU A 54 -5.38 -8.94 -4.21
C GLU A 54 -6.05 -7.77 -4.94
N CYS A 55 -6.66 -6.82 -4.21
CA CYS A 55 -7.20 -5.60 -4.79
C CYS A 55 -6.08 -4.73 -5.39
N LEU A 56 -4.98 -4.53 -4.67
CA LEU A 56 -3.82 -3.80 -5.18
C LEU A 56 -3.16 -4.54 -6.35
N LYS A 57 -3.13 -5.87 -6.32
CA LYS A 57 -2.66 -6.67 -7.44
C LYS A 57 -3.51 -6.50 -8.69
N ALA A 58 -4.83 -6.30 -8.56
CA ALA A 58 -5.68 -5.97 -9.71
C ALA A 58 -5.24 -4.67 -10.39
N PHE A 59 -4.86 -3.64 -9.65
CA PHE A 59 -4.27 -2.43 -10.25
C PHE A 59 -2.99 -2.75 -11.03
N VAL A 60 -2.08 -3.52 -10.45
CA VAL A 60 -0.81 -3.92 -11.09
C VAL A 60 -1.05 -4.72 -12.36
N ASP A 61 -1.96 -5.70 -12.32
CA ASP A 61 -2.31 -6.53 -13.48
C ASP A 61 -2.88 -5.70 -14.65
N PHE A 62 -3.48 -4.54 -14.36
CA PHE A 62 -4.02 -3.61 -15.36
C PHE A 62 -3.07 -2.45 -15.71
N GLY A 63 -1.82 -2.50 -15.23
CA GLY A 63 -0.77 -1.55 -15.63
C GLY A 63 -0.61 -0.34 -14.71
N LEU A 64 -0.84 -0.51 -13.40
CA LEU A 64 -0.48 0.51 -12.41
C LEU A 64 0.99 0.93 -12.52
N GLU A 65 1.19 2.23 -12.68
CA GLU A 65 2.45 2.92 -12.56
C GLU A 65 2.63 3.36 -11.11
N PHE A 66 3.61 2.75 -10.45
CA PHE A 66 3.95 3.05 -9.05
C PHE A 66 5.47 3.18 -8.94
N GLU A 67 5.96 4.38 -8.60
CA GLU A 67 7.39 4.69 -8.62
C GLU A 67 8.17 3.92 -7.56
N ASP A 68 7.68 3.94 -6.32
CA ASP A 68 8.34 3.26 -5.20
C ASP A 68 8.06 1.75 -5.21
N LYS A 69 8.94 1.00 -5.87
CA LYS A 69 8.82 -0.46 -5.98
C LYS A 69 9.02 -1.19 -4.65
N ILE A 70 9.73 -0.59 -3.69
CA ILE A 70 9.95 -1.20 -2.37
C ILE A 70 8.66 -1.12 -1.56
N LEU A 71 8.06 0.07 -1.49
CA LEU A 71 6.76 0.24 -0.86
C LEU A 71 5.68 -0.63 -1.54
N LEU A 72 5.65 -0.66 -2.88
CA LEU A 72 4.71 -1.51 -3.61
C LEU A 72 4.87 -2.99 -3.25
N SER A 73 6.11 -3.48 -3.16
CA SER A 73 6.38 -4.89 -2.79
C SER A 73 5.87 -5.18 -1.38
N VAL A 74 6.06 -4.25 -0.43
CA VAL A 74 5.49 -4.38 0.91
C VAL A 74 3.96 -4.41 0.88
N LEU A 75 3.30 -3.48 0.19
CA LEU A 75 1.83 -3.41 0.11
C LEU A 75 1.20 -4.62 -0.61
N LEU A 76 1.93 -5.29 -1.48
CA LEU A 76 1.51 -6.53 -2.15
C LEU A 76 1.82 -7.80 -1.34
N ASP A 77 2.53 -7.68 -0.21
CA ASP A 77 3.15 -8.80 0.51
C ASP A 77 4.07 -9.65 -0.39
N ASP A 78 4.71 -9.02 -1.38
CA ASP A 78 5.67 -9.64 -2.32
C ASP A 78 7.06 -9.66 -1.70
N PHE A 79 7.26 -10.62 -0.80
CA PHE A 79 8.50 -10.75 -0.05
C PHE A 79 9.69 -11.16 -0.93
N GLU A 80 9.45 -11.82 -2.08
CA GLU A 80 10.52 -12.25 -3.00
C GLU A 80 11.09 -11.04 -3.74
N MET A 81 10.23 -10.19 -4.30
CA MET A 81 10.67 -8.94 -4.93
C MET A 81 11.29 -7.99 -3.91
N LEU A 82 10.73 -7.91 -2.70
CA LEU A 82 11.30 -7.12 -1.62
C LEU A 82 12.72 -7.58 -1.25
N ASP A 83 12.97 -8.90 -1.16
CA ASP A 83 14.30 -9.45 -0.84
C ASP A 83 15.31 -9.06 -1.92
N ILE A 84 14.92 -9.07 -3.20
CA ILE A 84 15.77 -8.64 -4.33
C ILE A 84 16.09 -7.15 -4.24
N LEU A 85 15.06 -6.30 -4.11
CA LEU A 85 15.23 -4.85 -4.11
C LEU A 85 16.08 -4.35 -2.93
N LEU A 86 15.98 -4.98 -1.76
CA LEU A 86 16.76 -4.59 -0.58
C LEU A 86 18.24 -4.99 -0.66
N VAL A 87 18.59 -6.01 -1.46
CA VAL A 87 20.01 -6.30 -1.76
C VAL A 87 20.65 -5.13 -2.50
N GLU A 88 19.93 -4.51 -3.42
CA GLU A 88 20.43 -3.40 -4.24
C GLU A 88 20.35 -2.04 -3.51
N ASN A 89 19.31 -1.82 -2.70
CA ASN A 89 19.06 -0.55 -2.02
C ASN A 89 18.80 -0.73 -0.51
N LYS A 90 19.90 -0.88 0.26
CA LYS A 90 19.82 -0.98 1.72
C LYS A 90 19.34 0.29 2.42
N SER A 91 19.53 1.47 1.82
CA SER A 91 19.05 2.74 2.41
C SER A 91 17.53 2.82 2.51
N ALA A 92 16.80 1.99 1.76
CA ALA A 92 15.34 1.92 1.87
C ALA A 92 14.86 1.45 3.25
N LEU A 93 15.69 0.74 4.02
CA LEU A 93 15.35 0.28 5.37
C LEU A 93 15.14 1.44 6.36
N THR A 94 15.73 2.61 6.07
CA THR A 94 15.64 3.81 6.93
C THR A 94 14.73 4.88 6.34
N GLN A 95 14.05 4.59 5.22
CA GLN A 95 13.05 5.50 4.66
C GLN A 95 11.77 5.48 5.49
N ASN A 96 11.19 6.67 5.64
CA ASN A 96 9.93 6.86 6.34
C ASN A 96 8.83 7.18 5.32
N TYR A 97 7.62 6.74 5.64
CA TYR A 97 6.45 6.85 4.79
C TYR A 97 5.33 7.54 5.54
N SER A 98 4.59 8.40 4.84
CA SER A 98 3.36 8.98 5.36
C SER A 98 2.19 8.58 4.47
N LEU A 99 1.21 7.87 5.05
CA LEU A 99 -0.02 7.47 4.38
C LEU A 99 -1.20 8.09 5.16
N ASP A 100 -2.05 8.82 4.44
CA ASP A 100 -3.21 9.54 4.99
C ASP A 100 -4.39 8.59 5.26
N CYS A 101 -4.08 7.51 5.95
CA CYS A 101 -4.96 6.43 6.36
C CYS A 101 -6.14 6.96 7.19
N THR A 102 -7.37 6.55 6.86
CA THR A 102 -8.58 6.95 7.61
C THR A 102 -8.49 6.49 9.07
N PHE A 103 -8.88 7.36 10.02
CA PHE A 103 -8.86 7.21 11.48
C PHE A 103 -7.48 7.16 12.16
N THR A 104 -6.52 6.43 11.61
CA THR A 104 -5.15 6.35 12.16
C THR A 104 -4.16 6.60 11.03
N PRO A 105 -3.71 7.86 10.86
CA PRO A 105 -2.71 8.17 9.86
C PRO A 105 -1.42 7.44 10.19
N LEU A 106 -0.78 6.86 9.17
CA LEU A 106 0.58 6.37 9.30
C LEU A 106 1.49 7.54 9.01
N PHE A 107 2.03 8.19 10.03
CA PHE A 107 2.89 9.37 9.87
C PHE A 107 4.36 9.02 10.11
N GLU A 108 5.22 9.31 9.13
CA GLU A 108 6.66 9.01 9.12
C GLU A 108 7.00 7.59 9.62
N VAL A 109 6.22 6.60 9.19
CA VAL A 109 6.35 5.21 9.63
C VAL A 109 7.42 4.47 8.83
N SER A 110 8.04 3.47 9.46
CA SER A 110 8.91 2.52 8.76
C SER A 110 8.09 1.47 7.99
N LEU A 111 8.74 0.75 7.06
CA LEU A 111 8.13 -0.38 6.35
C LEU A 111 7.63 -1.49 7.29
N LEU A 112 8.22 -1.64 8.48
CA LEU A 112 7.74 -2.62 9.49
C LEU A 112 6.39 -2.24 10.09
N HIS A 113 6.13 -0.96 10.30
CA HIS A 113 4.80 -0.50 10.73
C HIS A 113 3.76 -0.77 9.65
N ILE A 114 4.09 -0.53 8.37
CA ILE A 114 3.21 -0.87 7.25
C ILE A 114 2.94 -2.38 7.23
N CYS A 115 3.97 -3.22 7.40
CA CYS A 115 3.75 -4.66 7.48
C CYS A 115 2.83 -5.06 8.64
N ALA A 116 2.95 -4.40 9.81
CA ALA A 116 2.09 -4.66 10.96
C ALA A 116 0.64 -4.26 10.66
N GLU A 117 0.45 -3.08 10.05
CA GLU A 117 -0.87 -2.53 9.71
C GLU A 117 -1.64 -3.41 8.72
N TYR A 118 -0.97 -3.93 7.69
CA TYR A 118 -1.60 -4.75 6.64
C TYR A 118 -1.44 -6.26 6.87
N ASN A 119 -0.91 -6.68 8.02
CA ASN A 119 -0.67 -8.09 8.37
C ASN A 119 0.22 -8.83 7.34
N HIS A 120 1.29 -8.20 6.89
CA HIS A 120 2.24 -8.71 5.89
C HIS A 120 3.47 -9.34 6.56
N LEU A 121 3.24 -10.47 7.22
CA LEU A 121 4.26 -11.19 8.00
C LEU A 121 5.45 -11.64 7.16
N ALA A 122 5.25 -12.00 5.89
CA ALA A 122 6.32 -12.46 5.02
C ALA A 122 7.30 -11.33 4.72
N CYS A 123 6.80 -10.16 4.32
CA CYS A 123 7.62 -8.97 4.13
C CYS A 123 8.32 -8.52 5.43
N ALA A 124 7.64 -8.55 6.57
CA ALA A 124 8.25 -8.21 7.87
C ALA A 124 9.48 -9.08 8.18
N LYS A 125 9.42 -10.39 7.90
CA LYS A 125 10.56 -11.30 8.07
C LYS A 125 11.72 -10.93 7.15
N ILE A 126 11.45 -10.56 5.91
CA ILE A 126 12.48 -10.12 4.96
C ILE A 126 13.13 -8.81 5.43
N LEU A 127 12.34 -7.83 5.85
CA LEU A 127 12.85 -6.57 6.39
C LEU A 127 13.78 -6.80 7.60
N ILE A 128 13.38 -7.65 8.55
CA ILE A 128 14.21 -8.01 9.72
C ILE A 128 15.49 -8.74 9.29
N LYS A 129 15.40 -9.69 8.34
CA LYS A 129 16.56 -10.40 7.76
C LYS A 129 17.58 -9.43 7.17
N HIS A 130 17.12 -8.33 6.55
CA HIS A 130 17.98 -7.28 6.00
C HIS A 130 18.47 -6.25 7.02
N GLY A 131 18.03 -6.33 8.28
CA GLY A 131 18.48 -5.47 9.36
C GLY A 131 17.62 -4.23 9.59
N ALA A 132 16.35 -4.23 9.18
CA ALA A 132 15.41 -3.20 9.59
C ALA A 132 15.36 -3.08 11.12
N ASP A 133 15.40 -1.86 11.66
CA ASP A 133 15.31 -1.64 13.10
C ASP A 133 13.88 -1.85 13.58
N ILE A 134 13.68 -2.94 14.33
CA ILE A 134 12.40 -3.31 14.94
C ILE A 134 11.91 -2.28 15.98
N ASN A 135 12.80 -1.44 16.49
CA ASN A 135 12.48 -0.38 17.46
C ASN A 135 12.29 0.99 16.80
N SER A 136 12.28 1.06 15.46
CA SER A 136 11.93 2.29 14.75
C SER A 136 10.62 2.84 15.27
N LYS A 137 10.54 4.15 15.48
CA LYS A 137 9.32 4.83 15.92
C LYS A 137 8.67 5.53 14.74
N ALA A 138 7.34 5.56 14.72
CA ALA A 138 6.58 6.46 13.88
C ALA A 138 6.85 7.93 14.26
N GLY A 139 6.52 8.84 13.33
CA GLY A 139 6.46 10.26 13.63
C GLY A 139 5.32 10.58 14.58
N LEU A 140 5.37 11.78 15.18
CA LEU A 140 4.32 12.28 16.06
C LEU A 140 3.63 13.47 15.40
N ASP A 141 2.32 13.58 15.56
CA ASP A 141 1.57 14.79 15.19
C ASP A 141 1.87 15.97 16.13
N ASP A 142 1.27 17.13 15.85
CA ASP A 142 1.43 18.35 16.65
C ASP A 142 0.99 18.20 18.13
N ASN A 143 0.21 17.17 18.44
CA ASN A 143 -0.27 16.85 19.79
C ASN A 143 0.58 15.75 20.47
N GLY A 144 1.58 15.20 19.77
CA GLY A 144 2.46 14.15 20.27
C GLY A 144 1.90 12.73 20.11
N PHE A 145 0.90 12.51 19.25
CA PHE A 145 0.35 11.18 18.96
C PHE A 145 0.98 10.59 17.69
N GLY A 146 1.34 9.31 17.76
CA GLY A 146 1.87 8.49 16.68
C GLY A 146 1.97 7.03 17.07
#